data_AF-A0A9E3UBY8-F1
#
_entry.id   AF-A0A9E3UBY8-F1
#
_cell.length_a   1.000
_cell.length_b   1.000
_cell.length_c   1.000
_cell.angle_alpha   90.00
_cell.angle_beta   90.00
_cell.angle_gamma   90.00
#
_symmetry.space_group_name_H-M   'P 1'
#
loop_
_entity.id
_entity.type
_entity.pdbx_description
1 polymer ?
#
loop_
_entity_poly.entity_id
_entity_poly.type
_entity_poly.pdbx_seq_one_letter_code
_entity_poly.pdbx_strand_id
1 'polypeptide(L)'
;DDVRRIAFASVSNDPSVVCAGQDTVADCIALVRRRIVEMRAVGKGGLLPLVAVPGCAAHLRDVAAFVNGDVDDDRILELVGPLMALDWAAVDRGGPPHAPDDATPARGLELDALYASVRLCHLPAPISMRAGTFTVRIDPEAIARLASGDLAAAIRVCARRLVSSGLIPIVREGASSPALARRLAASLAFPIDHAGVAHCVDLALKRSSPSSLDLTRRLP
;
A
#
# COMPACT_ATOMS: atom_id res chain seq x y z
N ASP A 1 -19.52 19.16 -21.35
CA ASP A 1 -19.02 19.37 -19.98
C ASP A 1 -19.98 19.08 -18.83
N ASP A 2 -21.30 18.97 -19.01
CA ASP A 2 -22.20 18.61 -17.89
C ASP A 2 -22.45 17.12 -17.68
N VAL A 3 -22.19 16.26 -18.67
CA VAL A 3 -22.53 14.82 -18.59
C VAL A 3 -21.57 14.06 -17.65
N ARG A 4 -20.32 14.53 -17.47
CA ARG A 4 -19.34 13.90 -16.58
C ARG A 4 -19.63 14.13 -15.09
N ARG A 5 -20.39 15.17 -14.72
CA ARG A 5 -20.77 15.45 -13.32
C ARG A 5 -21.91 14.56 -12.81
N ILE A 6 -22.73 14.01 -13.70
CA ILE A 6 -24.00 13.38 -13.32
C ILE A 6 -23.80 11.93 -12.82
N ALA A 7 -22.73 11.23 -13.20
CA ALA A 7 -22.50 9.85 -12.77
C ALA A 7 -21.96 9.72 -11.33
N PHE A 8 -21.22 10.70 -10.79
CA PHE A 8 -20.69 10.65 -9.43
C PHE A 8 -21.62 11.25 -8.37
N ALA A 9 -22.55 12.14 -8.77
CA ALA A 9 -23.39 12.85 -7.82
C ALA A 9 -24.47 11.98 -7.15
N SER A 10 -24.94 10.90 -7.78
CA SER A 10 -26.07 10.10 -7.24
C SER A 10 -25.67 8.99 -6.26
N VAL A 11 -24.38 8.80 -5.98
CA VAL A 11 -23.89 7.82 -4.98
C VAL A 11 -23.47 8.51 -3.66
N SER A 12 -23.72 9.80 -3.54
CA SER A 12 -23.18 10.72 -2.52
C SER A 12 -23.56 10.43 -1.06
N ASN A 13 -24.50 9.53 -0.77
CA ASN A 13 -24.99 9.29 0.60
C ASN A 13 -24.81 7.84 1.09
N ASP A 14 -24.15 6.96 0.34
CA ASP A 14 -23.79 5.64 0.84
C ASP A 14 -22.50 5.74 1.69
N PRO A 15 -22.50 5.34 2.97
CA PRO A 15 -21.29 5.27 3.81
C PRO A 15 -20.17 4.37 3.24
N SER A 16 -20.47 3.58 2.20
CA SER A 16 -19.50 2.80 1.44
C SER A 16 -18.67 3.65 0.47
N VAL A 17 -19.16 4.82 0.05
CA VAL A 17 -18.44 5.76 -0.82
C VAL A 17 -17.57 6.68 0.02
N VAL A 18 -16.26 6.42 -0.04
CA VAL A 18 -15.26 7.16 0.75
C VAL A 18 -14.31 8.00 -0.08
N CYS A 19 -14.34 7.86 -1.40
CA CYS A 19 -13.51 8.63 -2.33
C CYS A 19 -14.39 9.72 -2.98
N ALA A 20 -14.01 10.98 -2.80
CA ALA A 20 -14.75 12.13 -3.31
C ALA A 20 -14.27 12.58 -4.71
N GLY A 21 -13.12 12.11 -5.17
CA GLY A 21 -12.53 12.44 -6.47
C GLY A 21 -11.90 13.84 -6.51
N GLN A 22 -11.55 14.40 -5.35
CA GLN A 22 -11.05 15.78 -5.22
C GLN A 22 -9.58 15.87 -4.79
N ASP A 23 -9.09 14.88 -4.05
CA ASP A 23 -7.72 14.83 -3.54
C ASP A 23 -7.29 13.37 -3.49
N THR A 24 -6.34 13.00 -4.37
CA THR A 24 -5.84 11.64 -4.54
C THR A 24 -5.30 11.06 -3.24
N VAL A 25 -4.54 11.85 -2.48
CA VAL A 25 -3.94 11.41 -1.22
C VAL A 25 -5.02 11.17 -0.18
N ALA A 26 -5.97 12.09 -0.05
CA ALA A 26 -7.08 11.95 0.89
C ALA A 26 -7.98 10.75 0.55
N ASP A 27 -8.31 10.57 -0.72
CA ASP A 27 -9.17 9.48 -1.20
C ASP A 27 -8.50 8.11 -1.01
N CYS A 28 -7.21 7.98 -1.32
CA CYS A 28 -6.45 6.77 -1.05
C CYS A 28 -6.40 6.43 0.45
N ILE A 29 -6.20 7.42 1.32
CA ILE A 29 -6.24 7.22 2.78
C ILE A 29 -7.64 6.79 3.22
N ALA A 30 -8.69 7.40 2.69
CA ALA A 30 -10.07 7.07 3.01
C ALA A 30 -10.42 5.62 2.59
N LEU A 31 -9.98 5.20 1.41
CA LEU A 31 -10.08 3.81 0.93
C LEU A 31 -9.39 2.82 1.89
N VAL A 32 -8.14 3.09 2.28
CA VAL A 32 -7.38 2.23 3.20
C VAL A 32 -8.09 2.12 4.56
N ARG A 33 -8.54 3.25 5.12
CA ARG A 33 -9.29 3.28 6.39
C ARG A 33 -10.58 2.48 6.29
N ARG A 34 -11.33 2.63 5.20
CA ARG A 34 -12.56 1.87 4.95
C ARG A 34 -12.30 0.37 4.92
N ARG A 35 -11.24 -0.07 4.24
CA ARG A 35 -10.87 -1.50 4.17
C ARG A 35 -10.48 -2.08 5.52
N ILE A 36 -9.87 -1.27 6.39
CA ILE A 36 -9.58 -1.68 7.78
C ILE A 36 -10.87 -1.86 8.59
N VAL A 37 -11.86 -0.97 8.43
CA VAL A 37 -13.17 -1.07 9.08
C VAL A 37 -13.91 -2.33 8.62
N GLU A 38 -13.97 -2.56 7.30
CA GLU A 38 -14.64 -3.73 6.71
C GLU A 38 -13.97 -5.05 7.15
N MET A 39 -12.65 -5.11 7.18
CA MET A 39 -11.91 -6.27 7.68
C MET A 39 -12.27 -6.61 9.13
N ARG A 40 -12.39 -5.60 10.00
CA ARG A 40 -12.77 -5.78 11.41
C ARG A 40 -14.20 -6.29 11.56
N ALA A 41 -15.13 -5.76 10.76
CA ALA A 41 -16.52 -6.18 10.80
C ALA A 41 -16.70 -7.66 10.42
N VAL A 42 -15.87 -8.18 9.51
CA VAL A 42 -15.91 -9.59 9.05
C VAL A 42 -15.05 -10.51 9.94
N GLY A 43 -14.36 -9.99 10.95
CA GLY A 43 -13.52 -10.79 11.86
C GLY A 43 -12.26 -11.39 11.21
N LYS A 44 -11.84 -10.87 10.05
CA LYS A 44 -10.69 -11.41 9.30
C LYS A 44 -9.38 -10.94 9.90
N GLY A 45 -8.66 -11.81 10.62
CA GLY A 45 -7.18 -11.94 10.73
C GLY A 45 -6.28 -10.74 11.11
N GLY A 46 -6.72 -9.49 11.01
CA GLY A 46 -5.90 -8.29 11.18
C GLY A 46 -5.03 -7.92 9.98
N LEU A 47 -5.30 -8.43 8.77
CA LEU A 47 -4.52 -8.14 7.53
C LEU A 47 -5.28 -7.16 6.62
N LEU A 48 -4.58 -6.39 5.77
CA LEU A 48 -5.22 -5.34 4.96
C LEU A 48 -5.82 -6.00 3.71
N PRO A 49 -7.14 -6.03 3.49
CA PRO A 49 -7.71 -6.72 2.33
C PRO A 49 -7.62 -5.86 1.05
N LEU A 50 -6.39 -5.48 0.68
CA LEU A 50 -6.04 -4.82 -0.57
C LEU A 50 -5.04 -5.71 -1.31
N VAL A 51 -5.57 -6.44 -2.29
CA VAL A 51 -4.83 -7.38 -3.14
C VAL A 51 -5.00 -6.89 -4.57
N ALA A 52 -3.91 -6.89 -5.35
CA ALA A 52 -4.00 -6.57 -6.77
C ALA A 52 -4.58 -7.76 -7.54
N VAL A 53 -5.33 -7.45 -8.60
CA VAL A 53 -5.57 -8.43 -9.66
C VAL A 53 -4.21 -8.89 -10.20
N PRO A 54 -3.99 -10.20 -10.48
CA PRO A 54 -2.74 -10.70 -11.00
C PRO A 54 -2.22 -9.90 -12.19
N GLY A 55 -0.96 -9.43 -12.11
CA GLY A 55 -0.35 -8.57 -13.13
C GLY A 55 -0.68 -7.07 -13.03
N CYS A 56 -1.52 -6.66 -12.09
CA CYS A 56 -1.89 -5.25 -11.88
C CYS A 56 -1.33 -4.69 -10.56
N ALA A 57 -0.33 -5.34 -9.96
CA ALA A 57 0.37 -4.80 -8.81
C ALA A 57 1.22 -3.58 -9.22
N ALA A 58 1.29 -2.59 -8.35
CA ALA A 58 2.10 -1.40 -8.58
C ALA A 58 3.59 -1.74 -8.49
N HIS A 59 4.36 -1.26 -9.46
CA HIS A 59 5.81 -1.38 -9.43
C HIS A 59 6.39 -0.43 -8.36
N LEU A 60 7.43 -0.85 -7.64
CA LEU A 60 8.03 -0.03 -6.57
C LEU A 60 8.52 1.33 -7.06
N ARG A 61 8.97 1.43 -8.32
CA ARG A 61 9.36 2.71 -8.93
C ARG A 61 8.19 3.70 -8.98
N ASP A 62 7.02 3.24 -9.38
CA ASP A 62 5.85 4.10 -9.54
C ASP A 62 5.30 4.49 -8.17
N VAL A 63 5.39 3.59 -7.19
CA VAL A 63 5.10 3.90 -5.79
C VAL A 63 6.09 4.91 -5.22
N ALA A 64 7.39 4.81 -5.55
CA ALA A 64 8.39 5.79 -5.15
C ALA A 64 8.06 7.17 -5.69
N ALA A 65 7.70 7.26 -6.98
CA ALA A 65 7.33 8.52 -7.62
C ALA A 65 6.08 9.12 -6.95
N PHE A 66 5.07 8.29 -6.68
CA PHE A 66 3.90 8.72 -5.94
C PHE A 66 4.23 9.21 -4.52
N VAL A 67 5.08 8.49 -3.77
CA VAL A 67 5.44 8.85 -2.40
C VAL A 67 6.25 10.16 -2.34
N ASN A 68 7.13 10.39 -3.31
CA ASN A 68 7.93 11.60 -3.40
C ASN A 68 7.16 12.80 -3.97
N GLY A 69 5.99 12.57 -4.59
CA GLY A 69 5.20 13.61 -5.24
C GLY A 69 5.69 13.95 -6.65
N ASP A 70 6.43 13.04 -7.28
CA ASP A 70 6.95 13.16 -8.65
C ASP A 70 5.93 12.67 -9.70
N VAL A 71 4.65 12.62 -9.33
CA VAL A 71 3.53 12.25 -10.20
C VAL A 71 2.48 13.34 -10.22
N ASP A 72 1.69 13.35 -11.28
CA ASP A 72 0.53 14.23 -11.42
C ASP A 72 -0.70 13.54 -10.78
N ASP A 73 -1.01 13.95 -9.54
CA ASP A 73 -2.10 13.39 -8.75
C ASP A 73 -3.47 13.58 -9.43
N ASP A 74 -3.69 14.68 -10.16
CA ASP A 74 -4.94 14.97 -10.87
C ASP A 74 -5.13 14.00 -12.04
N ARG A 75 -4.05 13.74 -12.80
CA ARG A 75 -4.08 12.73 -13.87
C ARG A 75 -4.32 11.32 -13.34
N ILE A 76 -3.86 11.00 -12.13
CA ILE A 76 -4.19 9.72 -11.48
C ILE A 76 -5.69 9.63 -11.19
N LEU A 77 -6.32 10.70 -10.70
CA LEU A 77 -7.77 10.73 -10.44
C LEU A 77 -8.60 10.55 -11.72
N GLU A 78 -8.17 11.13 -12.85
CA GLU A 78 -8.84 10.95 -14.13
C GLU A 78 -8.92 9.48 -14.58
N LEU A 79 -7.99 8.62 -14.12
CA LEU A 79 -7.98 7.19 -14.44
C LEU A 79 -9.02 6.39 -13.64
N VAL A 80 -9.51 6.90 -12.50
CA VAL A 80 -10.41 6.14 -11.61
C VAL A 80 -11.69 5.73 -12.34
N GLY A 81 -12.35 6.65 -13.04
CA GLY A 81 -13.58 6.37 -13.78
C GLY A 81 -13.40 5.29 -14.85
N PRO A 82 -12.44 5.45 -15.79
CA PRO A 82 -12.10 4.42 -16.77
C PRO A 82 -11.74 3.06 -16.15
N LEU A 83 -10.96 3.04 -15.07
CA LEU A 83 -10.58 1.81 -14.37
C LEU A 83 -11.78 1.12 -13.70
N MET A 84 -12.73 1.87 -13.15
CA MET A 84 -13.97 1.31 -12.60
C MET A 84 -14.92 0.76 -13.68
N ALA A 85 -14.80 1.23 -14.92
CA ALA A 85 -15.58 0.72 -16.04
C ALA A 85 -15.03 -0.60 -16.62
N LEU A 86 -13.83 -1.03 -16.21
CA LEU A 86 -13.26 -2.31 -16.63
C LEU A 86 -14.00 -3.49 -16.00
N ASP A 87 -14.22 -4.55 -16.79
CA ASP A 87 -14.59 -5.87 -16.26
C ASP A 87 -13.35 -6.54 -15.66
N TRP A 88 -13.12 -6.29 -14.37
CA TRP A 88 -11.98 -6.85 -13.63
C TRP A 88 -12.00 -8.38 -13.57
N ALA A 89 -13.17 -9.03 -13.70
CA ALA A 89 -13.24 -10.48 -13.74
C ALA A 89 -12.73 -11.00 -15.10
N ALA A 90 -12.96 -10.27 -16.19
CA ALA A 90 -12.36 -10.59 -17.48
C ALA A 90 -10.85 -10.35 -17.49
N VAL A 91 -10.37 -9.28 -16.84
CA VAL A 91 -8.93 -9.00 -16.68
C VAL A 91 -8.23 -10.12 -15.91
N ASP A 92 -8.79 -10.56 -14.79
CA ASP A 92 -8.24 -11.65 -13.97
C ASP A 92 -8.10 -12.97 -14.77
N ARG A 93 -9.10 -13.29 -15.60
CA ARG A 93 -9.08 -14.48 -16.47
C ARG A 93 -8.12 -14.37 -17.66
N GLY A 94 -7.86 -13.15 -18.14
CA GLY A 94 -7.11 -12.87 -19.37
C GLY A 94 -5.60 -13.06 -19.27
N GLY A 95 -5.09 -13.30 -18.06
CA GLY A 95 -3.66 -13.32 -17.79
C GLY A 95 -3.10 -11.90 -17.64
N PRO A 96 -1.92 -11.76 -17.02
CA PRO A 96 -1.39 -10.46 -16.64
C PRO A 96 -1.20 -9.57 -17.88
N PRO A 97 -1.61 -8.29 -17.85
CA PRO A 97 -1.13 -7.33 -18.83
C PRO A 97 0.40 -7.38 -18.82
N HIS A 98 1.03 -7.39 -20.00
CA HIS A 98 2.48 -7.41 -20.12
C HIS A 98 3.07 -6.31 -19.23
N ALA A 99 3.92 -6.69 -18.27
CA ALA A 99 4.72 -5.73 -17.56
C ALA A 99 5.53 -4.94 -18.62
N PRO A 100 5.56 -3.60 -18.56
CA PRO A 100 6.48 -2.86 -19.40
C PRO A 100 7.90 -3.37 -19.13
N ASP A 101 8.60 -3.69 -20.22
CA ASP A 101 9.99 -4.14 -20.22
C ASP A 101 10.85 -3.17 -19.39
N ASP A 102 11.72 -3.73 -18.54
CA ASP A 102 12.70 -3.01 -17.74
C ASP A 102 13.68 -2.24 -18.66
N ALA A 103 13.39 -0.96 -18.90
CA ALA A 103 14.35 -0.07 -19.54
C ALA A 103 14.18 1.35 -19.03
N THR A 104 14.56 1.60 -17.77
CA THR A 104 15.37 2.76 -17.32
C THR A 104 15.43 2.73 -15.78
N PRO A 105 16.62 2.61 -15.16
CA PRO A 105 16.74 2.81 -13.72
C PRO A 105 16.43 4.28 -13.40
N ALA A 106 15.34 4.51 -12.66
CA ALA A 106 15.05 5.81 -12.09
C ALA A 106 16.08 6.13 -11.00
N ARG A 107 17.19 6.75 -11.39
CA ARG A 107 18.19 7.26 -10.44
C ARG A 107 17.51 8.29 -9.52
N GLY A 108 17.52 8.05 -8.22
CA GLY A 108 17.05 8.99 -7.19
C GLY A 108 15.65 8.76 -6.63
N LEU A 109 14.90 7.76 -7.14
CA LEU A 109 13.57 7.38 -6.65
C LEU A 109 13.67 6.17 -5.71
N GLU A 110 14.32 6.34 -4.56
CA GLU A 110 14.51 5.26 -3.60
C GLU A 110 13.46 5.32 -2.49
N LEU A 111 12.64 4.26 -2.41
CA LEU A 111 11.84 4.00 -1.21
C LEU A 111 12.79 3.58 -0.09
N ASP A 112 12.61 4.17 1.08
CA ASP A 112 13.48 3.93 2.22
C ASP A 112 12.89 2.91 3.21
N ALA A 113 13.62 2.68 4.29
CA ALA A 113 13.18 1.82 5.37
C ALA A 113 11.93 2.34 6.12
N LEU A 114 11.55 3.62 6.00
CA LEU A 114 10.30 4.15 6.55
C LEU A 114 9.11 3.62 5.75
N TYR A 115 9.17 3.75 4.42
CA TYR A 115 8.16 3.16 3.53
C TYR A 115 8.01 1.67 3.80
N ALA A 116 9.14 0.95 3.81
CA ALA A 116 9.13 -0.49 3.98
C ALA A 116 8.55 -0.90 5.34
N SER A 117 8.86 -0.17 6.42
CA SER A 117 8.30 -0.42 7.76
C SER A 117 6.78 -0.25 7.79
N VAL A 118 6.26 0.81 7.14
CA VAL A 118 4.81 1.03 7.01
C VAL A 118 4.19 -0.09 6.19
N ARG A 119 4.79 -0.45 5.04
CA ARG A 119 4.26 -1.49 4.15
C ARG A 119 4.15 -2.86 4.82
N LEU A 120 5.21 -3.29 5.51
CA LEU A 120 5.24 -4.59 6.19
C LEU A 120 4.19 -4.73 7.30
N CYS A 121 3.76 -3.62 7.92
CA CYS A 121 2.70 -3.62 8.93
C CYS A 121 1.27 -3.72 8.37
N HIS A 122 1.12 -3.57 7.05
CA HIS A 122 -0.17 -3.43 6.39
C HIS A 122 -0.29 -4.35 5.17
N LEU A 123 0.42 -5.47 5.17
CA LEU A 123 0.32 -6.45 4.09
C LEU A 123 -1.04 -7.19 4.10
N PRO A 124 -1.49 -7.65 2.93
CA PRO A 124 -2.67 -8.52 2.83
C PRO A 124 -2.41 -9.95 3.29
N ALA A 125 -1.16 -10.31 3.60
CA ALA A 125 -0.76 -11.66 3.94
C ALA A 125 0.45 -11.70 4.88
N PRO A 126 0.71 -12.87 5.51
CA PRO A 126 1.89 -13.06 6.34
C PRO A 126 3.21 -12.92 5.56
N ILE A 127 4.24 -12.44 6.25
CA ILE A 127 5.60 -12.34 5.73
C ILE A 127 6.25 -13.73 5.88
N SER A 128 6.62 -14.35 4.76
CA SER A 128 7.32 -15.62 4.76
C SER A 128 8.83 -15.39 4.63
N MET A 129 9.58 -15.82 5.64
CA MET A 129 11.04 -15.79 5.66
C MET A 129 11.56 -17.18 6.02
N ARG A 130 12.85 -17.43 5.81
CA ARG A 130 13.48 -18.71 6.21
C ARG A 130 13.27 -19.04 7.70
N ALA A 131 13.25 -18.02 8.56
CA ALA A 131 13.04 -18.18 10.01
C ALA A 131 11.59 -18.57 10.38
N GLY A 132 10.64 -18.45 9.46
CA GLY A 132 9.23 -18.75 9.69
C GLY A 132 8.28 -17.79 8.99
N THR A 133 7.00 -17.94 9.31
CA THR A 133 5.92 -17.08 8.80
C THR A 133 5.47 -16.13 9.90
N PHE A 134 5.49 -14.83 9.62
CA PHE A 134 5.21 -13.78 10.58
C PHE A 134 3.97 -12.99 10.15
N THR A 135 2.94 -12.96 11.00
CA THR A 135 1.73 -12.18 10.75
C THR A 135 1.78 -10.90 11.54
N VAL A 136 1.90 -9.76 10.85
CA VAL A 136 1.82 -8.43 11.47
C VAL A 136 0.38 -7.96 11.41
N ARG A 137 -0.29 -7.93 12.57
CA ARG A 137 -1.67 -7.44 12.65
C ARG A 137 -1.69 -5.91 12.57
N ILE A 138 -2.61 -5.40 11.75
CA ILE A 138 -2.83 -3.96 11.55
C ILE A 138 -3.19 -3.29 12.86
N ASP A 139 -2.54 -2.15 13.06
CA ASP A 139 -2.88 -1.17 14.07
C ASP A 139 -3.41 0.09 13.38
N PRO A 140 -4.71 0.43 13.50
CA PRO A 140 -5.23 1.64 12.88
C PRO A 140 -4.61 2.90 13.46
N GLU A 141 -3.96 2.84 14.64
CA GLU A 141 -3.22 3.99 15.16
C GLU A 141 -2.14 4.42 14.15
N ALA A 142 -1.44 3.48 13.52
CA ALA A 142 -0.41 3.81 12.52
C ALA A 142 -1.00 4.64 11.37
N ILE A 143 -2.14 4.21 10.82
CA ILE A 143 -2.82 4.92 9.73
C ILE A 143 -3.40 6.26 10.20
N ALA A 144 -3.96 6.31 11.42
CA ALA A 144 -4.47 7.55 11.99
C ALA A 144 -3.38 8.62 12.10
N ARG A 145 -2.20 8.23 12.59
CA ARG A 145 -1.02 9.09 12.73
C ARG A 145 -0.46 9.54 11.38
N LEU A 146 -0.28 8.62 10.42
CA LEU A 146 0.19 8.98 9.08
C LEU A 146 -0.74 9.98 8.40
N ALA A 147 -2.05 9.74 8.47
CA ALA A 147 -3.05 10.60 7.88
C ALA A 147 -3.12 11.99 8.52
N SER A 148 -2.78 12.12 9.82
CA SER A 148 -2.66 13.42 10.50
C SER A 148 -1.30 14.10 10.30
N GLY A 149 -0.39 13.52 9.51
CA GLY A 149 0.95 14.07 9.29
C GLY A 149 1.99 13.65 10.33
N ASP A 150 1.65 12.83 11.31
CA ASP A 150 2.51 12.43 12.43
C ASP A 150 3.32 11.17 12.08
N LEU A 151 4.32 11.35 11.20
CA LEU A 151 5.17 10.26 10.72
C LEU A 151 5.96 9.61 11.86
N ALA A 152 6.50 10.41 12.78
CA ALA A 152 7.33 9.91 13.87
C ALA A 152 6.53 8.97 14.79
N ALA A 153 5.29 9.33 15.19
CA ALA A 153 4.47 8.44 15.99
C ALA A 153 4.03 7.20 15.21
N ALA A 154 3.69 7.34 13.92
CA ALA A 154 3.32 6.21 13.08
C ALA A 154 4.44 5.16 12.99
N ILE A 155 5.69 5.60 12.80
CA ILE A 155 6.84 4.69 12.72
C ILE A 155 7.10 3.99 14.05
N ARG A 156 6.91 4.68 15.18
CA ARG A 156 6.97 4.03 16.51
C ARG A 156 5.90 2.95 16.66
N VAL A 157 4.67 3.19 16.18
CA VAL A 157 3.60 2.18 16.17
C VAL A 157 4.02 0.99 15.31
N CYS A 158 4.48 1.24 14.08
CA CYS A 158 4.93 0.20 13.15
C CYS A 158 6.07 -0.64 13.74
N ALA A 159 7.09 0.01 14.29
CA ALA A 159 8.23 -0.66 14.91
C ALA A 159 7.80 -1.58 16.08
N ARG A 160 6.89 -1.10 16.95
CA ARG A 160 6.33 -1.95 18.03
C ARG A 160 5.58 -3.15 17.48
N ARG A 161 4.81 -2.99 16.40
CA ARG A 161 4.04 -4.07 15.77
C ARG A 161 4.95 -5.11 15.13
N LEU A 162 5.99 -4.68 14.42
CA LEU A 162 7.01 -5.57 13.86
C LEU A 162 7.70 -6.38 14.98
N VAL A 163 8.13 -5.71 16.05
CA VAL A 163 8.75 -6.38 17.22
C VAL A 163 7.80 -7.37 17.88
N SER A 164 6.54 -6.99 18.13
CA SER A 164 5.54 -7.90 18.72
C SER A 164 5.23 -9.11 17.83
N SER A 165 5.53 -9.02 16.54
CA SER A 165 5.36 -10.08 15.56
C SER A 165 6.63 -10.91 15.36
N GLY A 166 7.70 -10.67 16.15
CA GLY A 166 8.96 -11.41 16.06
C GLY A 166 9.96 -10.87 15.04
N LEU A 167 9.72 -9.68 14.47
CA LEU A 167 10.58 -9.05 13.47
C LEU A 167 11.44 -7.94 14.09
N ILE A 168 12.64 -7.71 13.54
CA ILE A 168 13.58 -6.72 14.07
C ILE A 168 13.72 -5.57 13.06
N PRO A 169 12.97 -4.46 13.23
CA PRO A 169 13.07 -3.32 12.34
C PRO A 169 14.39 -2.56 12.53
N ILE A 170 14.99 -2.12 11.42
CA ILE A 170 16.19 -1.27 11.37
C ILE A 170 15.84 0.15 11.79
N VAL A 171 14.70 0.67 11.32
CA VAL A 171 14.24 2.02 11.60
C VAL A 171 13.19 2.04 12.69
N ARG A 172 13.36 2.96 13.65
CA ARG A 172 12.46 3.15 14.80
C ARG A 172 11.97 4.59 14.94
N GLU A 173 12.58 5.50 14.19
CA GLU A 173 12.28 6.93 14.18
C GLU A 173 12.31 7.43 12.73
N GLY A 174 11.51 8.44 12.42
CA GLY A 174 11.44 9.02 11.07
C GLY A 174 11.36 10.53 11.14
N ALA A 175 12.02 11.20 10.19
CA ALA A 175 11.98 12.65 10.05
C ALA A 175 10.60 13.13 9.56
N SER A 176 10.21 14.34 9.97
CA SER A 176 8.83 14.82 9.92
C SER A 176 8.55 15.69 8.69
N SER A 177 7.95 15.08 7.66
CA SER A 177 7.15 15.82 6.67
C SER A 177 5.70 15.34 6.75
N PRO A 178 4.73 16.19 7.11
CA PRO A 178 3.31 15.84 7.10
C PRO A 178 2.80 15.40 5.72
N ALA A 179 3.40 15.93 4.65
CA ALA A 179 3.09 15.51 3.29
C ALA A 179 3.58 14.08 3.02
N LEU A 180 4.83 13.76 3.39
CA LEU A 180 5.38 12.41 3.27
C LEU A 180 4.56 11.41 4.08
N ALA A 181 4.19 11.75 5.32
CA ALA A 181 3.37 10.88 6.18
C ALA A 181 2.05 10.48 5.50
N ARG A 182 1.35 11.48 4.93
CA ARG A 182 0.09 11.26 4.22
C ARG A 182 0.29 10.45 2.96
N ARG A 183 1.33 10.74 2.16
CA ARG A 183 1.67 9.96 0.97
C ARG A 183 2.06 8.51 1.29
N LEU A 184 2.74 8.26 2.41
CA LEU A 184 3.02 6.90 2.89
C LEU A 184 1.73 6.13 3.21
N ALA A 185 0.76 6.75 3.90
CA ALA A 185 -0.54 6.13 4.14
C ALA A 185 -1.33 5.91 2.83
N ALA A 186 -1.38 6.91 1.95
CA ALA A 186 -2.05 6.81 0.66
C ALA A 186 -1.43 5.70 -0.21
N SER A 187 -0.10 5.51 -0.14
CA SER A 187 0.58 4.48 -0.92
C SER A 187 0.05 3.08 -0.66
N LEU A 188 -0.54 2.81 0.53
CA LEU A 188 -1.12 1.51 0.88
C LEU A 188 -2.32 1.14 0.01
N ALA A 189 -2.96 2.12 -0.64
CA ALA A 189 -4.01 1.88 -1.63
C ALA A 189 -3.49 1.18 -2.90
N PHE A 190 -2.18 1.25 -3.16
CA PHE A 190 -1.51 0.57 -4.27
C PHE A 190 -0.88 -0.73 -3.75
N PRO A 191 -1.43 -1.91 -4.09
CA PRO A 191 -0.83 -3.18 -3.71
C PRO A 191 0.45 -3.41 -4.52
N ILE A 192 1.47 -3.97 -3.87
CA ILE A 192 2.74 -4.34 -4.50
C ILE A 192 2.81 -5.86 -4.64
N ASP A 193 3.66 -6.32 -5.56
CA ASP A 193 3.86 -7.74 -5.80
C ASP A 193 4.81 -8.38 -4.76
N HIS A 194 5.04 -9.69 -4.91
CA HIS A 194 5.93 -10.45 -4.05
C HIS A 194 7.38 -9.93 -4.08
N ALA A 195 7.87 -9.48 -5.24
CA ALA A 195 9.21 -8.92 -5.36
C ALA A 195 9.31 -7.60 -4.57
N GLY A 196 8.29 -6.74 -4.65
CA GLY A 196 8.20 -5.52 -3.86
C GLY A 196 8.17 -5.78 -2.36
N VAL A 197 7.43 -6.81 -1.91
CA VAL A 197 7.43 -7.21 -0.49
C VAL A 197 8.81 -7.71 -0.05
N ALA A 198 9.47 -8.53 -0.86
CA ALA A 198 10.83 -9.01 -0.59
C ALA A 198 11.83 -7.84 -0.46
N HIS A 199 11.73 -6.85 -1.34
CA HIS A 199 12.53 -5.63 -1.26
C HIS A 199 12.26 -4.84 0.03
N CYS A 200 11.00 -4.72 0.45
CA CYS A 200 10.66 -4.10 1.74
C CYS A 200 11.30 -4.82 2.93
N VAL A 201 11.32 -6.17 2.92
CA VAL A 201 11.98 -6.97 3.95
C VAL A 201 13.47 -6.62 4.04
N ASP A 202 14.16 -6.55 2.90
CA ASP A 202 15.59 -6.25 2.83
C ASP A 202 15.93 -4.83 3.32
N LEU A 203 15.03 -3.86 3.09
CA LEU A 203 15.22 -2.47 3.52
C LEU A 203 14.90 -2.25 5.01
N ALA A 204 13.80 -2.83 5.51
CA ALA A 204 13.29 -2.50 6.84
C ALA A 204 13.76 -3.44 7.95
N LEU A 205 14.17 -4.68 7.63
CA LEU A 205 14.46 -5.69 8.65
C LEU A 205 15.94 -6.04 8.70
N LYS A 206 16.46 -6.25 9.92
CA LYS A 206 17.86 -6.67 10.10
C LYS A 206 18.06 -8.06 9.47
N ARG A 207 19.02 -8.17 8.54
CA ARG A 207 19.43 -9.46 7.95
C ARG A 207 20.06 -10.34 9.02
N SER A 208 19.54 -11.56 9.20
CA SER A 208 20.13 -12.61 10.02
C SER A 208 20.77 -13.69 9.13
N SER A 209 21.93 -13.41 8.51
CA SER A 209 22.79 -14.32 7.71
C SER A 209 22.11 -15.04 6.49
N PRO A 210 22.87 -15.59 5.50
CA PRO A 210 22.65 -15.31 4.08
C PRO A 210 21.33 -15.88 3.52
N SER A 211 20.65 -15.00 2.82
CA SER A 211 19.24 -15.04 2.44
C SER A 211 18.98 -15.79 1.14
N SER A 212 18.06 -16.75 1.21
CA SER A 212 17.28 -17.22 0.07
C SER A 212 15.83 -17.24 0.54
N LEU A 213 15.01 -16.31 0.04
CA LEU A 213 13.57 -16.28 0.30
C LEU A 213 12.93 -17.46 -0.43
N ASP A 214 12.17 -18.29 0.28
CA ASP A 214 11.34 -19.32 -0.34
C ASP A 214 9.96 -18.72 -0.65
N LEU A 215 9.82 -18.13 -1.84
CA LEU A 215 8.62 -17.44 -2.32
C LEU A 215 7.61 -18.38 -3.01
N THR A 216 7.71 -19.69 -2.80
CA THR A 216 6.89 -20.68 -3.52
C THR A 216 5.41 -20.72 -3.12
N ARG A 217 4.97 -19.94 -2.12
CA ARG A 217 3.55 -19.83 -1.76
C ARG A 217 2.92 -18.59 -2.39
N ARG A 218 2.19 -18.82 -3.48
CA ARG A 218 1.30 -17.85 -4.11
C ARG A 218 0.38 -17.21 -3.05
N LEU A 219 0.31 -15.89 -3.05
CA LEU A 219 -0.82 -15.18 -2.43
C LEU A 219 -2.11 -15.68 -3.11
N PRO A 220 -3.16 -15.99 -2.33
CA PRO A 220 -4.48 -16.25 -2.90
C PRO A 220 -5.09 -15.00 -3.53
#